data_AF-A0A7W0RXP4-F1
#
_entry.id   AF-A0A7W0RXP4-F1
#
_cell.length_a   1.000
_cell.length_b   1.000
_cell.length_c   1.000
_cell.angle_alpha   90.00
_cell.angle_beta   90.00
_cell.angle_gamma   90.00
#
_symmetry.space_group_name_H-M   'P 1'
#
loop_
_entity.id
_entity.type
_entity.pdbx_description
1 polymer ?
#
loop_
_entity_poly.entity_id
_entity_poly.type
_entity_poly.pdbx_seq_one_letter_code
_entity_poly.pdbx_strand_id
1 'polypeptide(L)' 'MAKGTVKWFNTEKGYGFIQPSDGGKDIFVHITAV' A
#
# COMPACT_ATOMS: atom_id res chain seq x y z
N MET A 1 4.52 1.09 -14.14
CA MET A 1 4.30 1.46 -12.72
C MET A 1 2.97 0.85 -12.31
N ALA A 2 2.95 -0.03 -11.31
CA ALA A 2 1.70 -0.55 -10.77
C ALA A 2 0.93 0.62 -10.13
N LYS A 3 -0.30 0.86 -10.58
CA LYS A 3 -1.20 1.89 -10.02
C LYS A 3 -2.26 1.19 -9.18
N GLY A 4 -2.61 1.78 -8.05
CA GLY A 4 -3.56 1.21 -7.11
C GLY A 4 -3.98 2.24 -6.06
N THR A 5 -5.04 1.93 -5.34
CA THR A 5 -5.58 2.79 -4.29
C THR A 5 -5.12 2.28 -2.93
N VAL A 6 -4.69 3.20 -2.05
CA VAL A 6 -4.37 2.86 -0.66
C VAL A 6 -5.65 2.39 0.01
N LYS A 7 -5.69 1.11 0.39
CA LYS A 7 -6.83 0.51 1.06
C LYS A 7 -6.85 0.94 2.53
N TRP A 8 -5.68 0.88 3.16
CA TRP A 8 -5.45 1.44 4.48
C TRP A 8 -3.95 1.64 4.70
N PHE A 9 -3.59 2.62 5.54
CA PHE A 9 -2.21 2.91 5.89
C PHE A 9 -2.12 3.43 7.33
N ASN A 10 -1.16 2.92 8.09
CA ASN A 10 -0.82 3.41 9.42
C ASN A 10 0.44 4.28 9.31
N THR A 11 0.27 5.59 9.48
CA THR A 11 1.36 6.56 9.41
C THR A 11 2.30 6.49 10.60
N GLU A 12 1.82 6.11 11.79
CA GLU A 12 2.65 5.98 12.99
C GLU A 12 3.61 4.79 12.89
N LYS A 13 3.14 3.69 12.30
CA LYS A 13 3.93 2.46 12.11
C LYS A 13 4.62 2.36 10.75
N GLY A 14 4.29 3.24 9.80
CA GLY A 14 4.94 3.30 8.48
C GLY A 14 4.60 2.15 7.53
N TYR A 15 3.43 1.52 7.65
CA TYR A 15 3.04 0.43 6.75
C TYR A 15 1.55 0.43 6.42
N GLY A 16 1.19 -0.27 5.36
CA GLY A 16 -0.20 -0.43 4.94
C GLY A 16 -0.36 -1.41 3.78
N PHE A 17 -1.53 -1.33 3.15
CA PHE A 17 -1.87 -2.16 2.00
C PHE A 17 -2.49 -1.32 0.88
N ILE A 18 -2.14 -1.68 -0.35
CA ILE A 18 -2.65 -1.07 -1.57
C ILE A 18 -3.42 -2.13 -2.34
N GLN A 19 -4.62 -1.77 -2.81
CA GLN A 19 -5.38 -2.59 -3.73
C GLN A 19 -4.98 -2.22 -5.17
N PRO A 20 -4.45 -3.17 -5.96
CA PRO A 20 -4.11 -2.91 -7.36
C PRO A 20 -5.35 -2.60 -8.19
N SER A 21 -5.22 -1.70 -9.16
CA SER A 21 -6.32 -1.39 -10.09
C SER A 21 -6.69 -2.58 -10.99
N ASP A 22 -5.74 -3.49 -11.24
CA ASP A 22 -5.95 -4.70 -12.04
C ASP A 22 -6.68 -5.84 -11.28
N GLY A 23 -7.21 -5.57 -10.08
CA GLY A 23 -8.00 -6.53 -9.30
C GLY A 23 -7.20 -7.68 -8.69
N GLY A 24 -5.87 -7.53 -8.63
CA GLY A 24 -4.96 -8.49 -8.00
C GLY A 24 -5.05 -8.51 -6.46
N LYS A 25 -4.22 -9.35 -5.85
CA LYS A 25 -4.12 -9.45 -4.39
C LYS A 25 -3.62 -8.14 -3.79
N ASP A 26 -4.05 -7.84 -2.57
CA ASP A 26 -3.58 -6.70 -1.81
C ASP A 26 -2.04 -6.72 -1.68
N ILE A 27 -1.42 -5.59 -1.99
CA ILE A 27 0.04 -5.43 -1.94
C ILE A 27 0.39 -4.77 -0.62
N PHE A 28 1.23 -5.44 0.18
CA PHE A 28 1.79 -4.85 1.39
C PHE A 28 2.84 -3.80 1.03
N VAL A 29 2.79 -2.66 1.70
CA VAL A 29 3.77 -1.58 1.56
C VAL A 29 4.32 -1.20 2.94
N HIS A 30 5.63 -1.01 3.01
CA HIS A 30 6.34 -0.49 4.17
C HIS A 30 7.22 0.67 3.72
N ILE A 31 7.05 1.84 4.32
CA ILE A 31 7.94 2.96 4.08
C ILE A 31 9.11 2.82 5.05
N THR A 32 10.31 2.78 4.51
CA THR A 32 11.54 2.82 5.31
C THR A 32 12.19 4.16 5.02
N ALA A 33 12.20 5.03 6.01
CA ALA A 33 12.68 6.42 6.00
C ALA A 33 11.70 7.47 5.39
N VAL A 34 11.48 8.51 6.19
CA VAL A 34 11.14 9.87 5.74
C VAL A 34 12.41 10.72 5.77
#